data_AF-A0A497LTE2-F1
#
_entry.id   AF-A0A497LTE2-F1
#
_cell.length_a   1.000
_cell.length_b   1.000
_cell.length_c   1.000
_cell.angle_alpha   90.00
_cell.angle_beta   90.00
_cell.angle_gamma   90.00
#
_symmetry.space_group_name_H-M   'P 1'
#
loop_
_entity.id
_entity.type
_entity.pdbx_description
1 polymer ?
#
loop_
_entity_poly.entity_id
_entity_poly.type
_entity_poly.pdbx_seq_one_letter_code
_entity_poly.pdbx_strand_id
1 'polypeptide(L)'
;MSEKYKRYVGYCGDYCPECEWHTGRIREAAKNLLEILGRHPELRFIAENYGTCNYEELSKALKWLSSEIYCRGGNCRASDGWSDCPIRKCCTARGLDFCFQCGEFPCKSLREHELFGEKCVRRLEEIRDEGLENWIKRNYG
;
A
#
# COMPACT_ATOMS: atom_id res chain seq x y z
N MET A 1 4.50 -12.24 20.98
CA MET A 1 4.47 -11.05 20.09
C MET A 1 3.44 -10.07 20.61
N SER A 2 3.72 -8.77 20.59
CA SER A 2 2.80 -7.74 21.08
C SER A 2 1.56 -7.66 20.18
N GLU A 3 0.46 -8.26 20.62
CA GLU A 3 -0.83 -8.30 19.92
C GLU A 3 -1.34 -6.89 19.56
N LYS A 4 -0.92 -5.89 20.37
CA LYS A 4 -1.21 -4.47 20.21
C LYS A 4 -0.92 -3.93 18.81
N TYR A 5 0.16 -4.37 18.16
CA TYR A 5 0.62 -3.79 16.89
C TYR A 5 0.24 -4.60 15.65
N LYS A 6 -0.17 -5.87 15.81
CA LYS A 6 -0.49 -6.75 14.67
C LYS A 6 -1.63 -6.21 13.78
N ARG A 7 -2.60 -5.50 14.38
CA ARG A 7 -3.70 -4.84 13.63
C ARG A 7 -3.26 -3.69 12.73
N TYR A 8 -2.01 -3.24 12.85
CA TYR A 8 -1.46 -2.10 12.10
C TYR A 8 -0.34 -2.48 11.14
N VAL A 9 0.10 -3.75 11.14
CA VAL A 9 1.22 -4.20 10.29
C VAL A 9 0.71 -5.31 9.41
N GLY A 10 0.86 -5.26 8.09
CA GLY A 10 0.43 -6.27 7.11
C GLY A 10 1.15 -7.63 7.21
N TYR A 11 0.66 -8.65 6.51
CA TYR A 11 1.32 -9.97 6.46
C TYR A 11 2.73 -9.89 5.84
N CYS A 12 2.92 -8.91 4.94
CA CYS A 12 4.16 -8.50 4.30
C CYS A 12 5.06 -7.60 5.18
N GLY A 13 4.64 -7.27 6.41
CA GLY A 13 5.38 -6.39 7.31
C GLY A 13 5.18 -4.89 7.07
N ASP A 14 4.37 -4.46 6.09
CA ASP A 14 4.08 -3.03 5.89
C ASP A 14 3.35 -2.44 7.10
N TYR A 15 3.84 -1.31 7.61
CA TYR A 15 3.21 -0.58 8.71
C TYR A 15 2.21 0.43 8.17
N CYS A 16 0.92 0.13 8.33
CA CYS A 16 -0.15 0.91 7.74
C CYS A 16 -0.33 2.33 8.30
N PRO A 17 -0.03 2.64 9.58
CA PRO A 17 -0.14 4.01 10.10
C PRO A 17 0.65 5.07 9.32
N GLU A 18 1.76 4.69 8.69
CA GLU A 18 2.57 5.58 7.83
C GLU A 18 2.28 5.43 6.33
N CYS A 19 1.34 4.56 5.96
CA CYS A 19 1.02 4.29 4.56
C CYS A 19 0.07 5.36 4.01
N GLU A 20 0.47 6.04 2.93
CA GLU A 20 -0.33 7.12 2.33
C GLU A 20 -1.70 6.66 1.78
N TRP A 21 -1.84 5.36 1.49
CA TRP A 21 -3.12 4.73 1.16
C TRP A 21 -4.07 4.64 2.38
N HIS A 22 -3.50 4.48 3.58
CA HIS A 22 -4.25 4.41 4.85
C HIS A 22 -4.42 5.77 5.52
N THR A 23 -3.48 6.69 5.38
CA THR A 23 -3.62 8.07 5.89
C THR A 23 -4.52 8.92 4.98
N GLY A 24 -4.77 8.45 3.75
CA GLY A 24 -5.63 9.14 2.79
C GLY A 24 -4.93 10.27 2.04
N ARG A 25 -3.61 10.42 2.22
CA ARG A 25 -2.83 11.47 1.58
C ARG A 25 -2.90 11.40 0.05
N ILE A 26 -2.86 10.20 -0.53
CA ILE A 26 -3.05 9.99 -1.98
C ILE A 26 -4.43 10.48 -2.42
N ARG A 27 -5.47 10.10 -1.67
CA ARG A 27 -6.85 10.47 -1.96
C ARG A 27 -7.05 11.98 -1.95
N GLU A 28 -6.57 12.65 -0.92
CA GLU A 28 -6.70 14.11 -0.79
C GLU A 28 -5.88 14.85 -1.85
N ALA A 29 -4.67 14.38 -2.17
CA ALA A 29 -3.89 14.93 -3.28
C ALA A 29 -4.62 14.79 -4.64
N ALA A 30 -5.22 13.62 -4.90
CA ALA A 30 -5.97 13.37 -6.13
C ALA A 30 -7.22 14.27 -6.24
N LYS A 31 -7.97 14.43 -5.14
CA LYS A 31 -9.12 15.36 -5.10
C LYS A 31 -8.71 16.79 -5.40
N ASN A 32 -7.67 17.28 -4.74
CA ASN A 32 -7.21 18.65 -4.89
C ASN A 32 -6.79 18.93 -6.34
N LEU A 33 -6.03 18.00 -6.95
CA LEU A 33 -5.63 18.14 -8.34
C LEU A 33 -6.84 18.06 -9.29
N LEU A 34 -7.79 17.15 -9.05
CA LEU A 34 -9.01 17.04 -9.85
C LEU A 34 -9.84 18.34 -9.80
N GLU A 35 -9.94 18.99 -8.64
CA GLU A 35 -10.62 20.29 -8.50
C GLU A 35 -9.89 21.40 -9.26
N ILE A 36 -8.55 21.44 -9.19
CA ILE A 36 -7.74 22.38 -9.97
C ILE A 36 -7.99 22.17 -11.47
N LEU A 37 -7.94 20.93 -11.95
CA LEU A 37 -8.23 20.63 -13.36
C LEU A 37 -9.61 21.15 -13.80
N GLY A 38 -10.63 21.05 -12.94
CA GLY A 38 -11.98 21.55 -13.22
C GLY A 38 -12.10 23.07 -13.25
N ARG A 39 -11.24 23.80 -12.53
CA ARG A 39 -11.23 25.28 -12.51
C ARG A 39 -10.37 25.91 -13.60
N HIS A 40 -9.52 25.11 -14.25
CA HIS A 40 -8.50 25.55 -15.20
C HIS A 40 -8.67 24.87 -16.57
N PRO A 41 -9.69 25.25 -17.37
CA PRO A 41 -9.98 24.64 -18.67
C PRO A 41 -8.83 24.79 -19.70
N GLU A 42 -7.96 25.79 -19.52
CA GLU A 42 -6.76 25.97 -20.32
C GLU A 42 -5.80 24.76 -20.24
N LEU A 43 -5.79 24.03 -19.12
CA LEU A 43 -4.96 22.83 -18.98
C LEU A 43 -5.41 21.72 -19.93
N ARG A 44 -6.73 21.59 -20.13
CA ARG A 44 -7.31 20.66 -21.11
C ARG A 44 -6.93 21.07 -22.51
N PHE A 45 -7.10 22.36 -22.83
CA PHE A 45 -6.73 22.90 -24.14
C PHE A 45 -5.25 22.64 -24.45
N ILE A 46 -4.35 22.90 -23.50
CA ILE A 46 -2.92 22.67 -23.69
C ILE A 46 -2.63 21.18 -23.90
N ALA A 47 -3.23 20.30 -23.08
CA ALA A 47 -3.03 18.87 -23.18
C ALA A 47 -3.43 18.29 -24.55
N GLU A 48 -4.60 18.68 -25.03
CA GLU A 48 -5.15 18.18 -26.30
C GLU A 48 -4.43 18.77 -27.52
N ASN A 49 -4.13 20.08 -27.52
CA ASN A 49 -3.55 20.76 -28.70
C ASN A 49 -2.05 20.56 -28.84
N TYR A 50 -1.34 20.32 -27.74
CA TYR A 50 0.11 20.07 -27.75
C TYR A 50 0.46 18.61 -27.49
N GLY A 51 -0.53 17.72 -27.34
CA GLY A 51 -0.34 16.30 -27.14
C GLY A 51 0.49 15.95 -25.91
N THR A 52 0.48 16.78 -24.86
CA THR A 52 1.34 16.58 -23.69
C THR A 52 0.88 15.40 -22.84
N CYS A 53 -0.43 15.15 -22.76
CA CYS A 53 -1.01 13.96 -22.14
C CYS A 53 -2.45 13.72 -22.62
N ASN A 54 -3.01 12.56 -22.31
CA ASN A 54 -4.44 12.31 -22.46
C ASN A 54 -5.19 12.84 -21.22
N TYR A 55 -5.89 13.96 -21.39
CA TYR A 55 -6.58 14.65 -20.30
C TYR A 55 -7.76 13.84 -19.73
N GLU A 56 -8.50 13.12 -20.57
CA GLU A 56 -9.56 12.23 -20.09
C GLU A 56 -9.02 11.12 -19.20
N GLU A 57 -7.94 10.44 -19.62
CA GLU A 57 -7.33 9.36 -18.84
C GLU A 57 -6.73 9.87 -17.53
N LEU A 58 -6.09 11.05 -17.54
CA LEU A 58 -5.66 11.71 -16.31
C LEU A 58 -6.84 11.97 -15.36
N SER A 59 -7.94 12.53 -15.89
CA SER A 59 -9.13 12.82 -15.09
C SER A 59 -9.77 11.55 -14.53
N LYS A 60 -9.81 10.46 -15.30
CA LYS A 60 -10.30 9.16 -14.85
C LYS A 60 -9.43 8.59 -13.72
N ALA A 61 -8.11 8.64 -13.87
CA ALA A 61 -7.17 8.18 -12.85
C ALA A 61 -7.32 8.96 -11.53
N LEU A 62 -7.41 10.30 -11.60
CA LEU A 62 -7.62 11.14 -10.42
C LEU A 62 -8.96 10.89 -9.75
N LYS A 63 -10.03 10.70 -10.53
CA LYS A 63 -11.34 10.32 -10.00
C LYS A 63 -11.25 9.00 -9.23
N TRP A 64 -10.65 7.97 -9.82
CA TRP A 64 -10.44 6.67 -9.17
C TRP A 64 -9.64 6.79 -7.86
N LEU A 65 -8.51 7.51 -7.85
CA LEU A 65 -7.72 7.75 -6.65
C LEU A 65 -8.48 8.54 -5.57
N SER A 66 -9.42 9.41 -5.98
CA SER A 66 -10.19 10.26 -5.07
C SER A 66 -11.40 9.57 -4.40
N SER A 67 -11.99 8.55 -5.04
CA SER A 67 -13.24 7.92 -4.62
C SER A 67 -13.08 6.48 -4.13
N GLU A 68 -12.22 5.68 -4.78
CA GLU A 68 -12.31 4.22 -4.68
C GLU A 68 -11.32 3.58 -3.70
N ILE A 69 -10.23 4.25 -3.32
CA ILE A 69 -9.14 3.60 -2.58
C ILE A 69 -8.80 4.35 -1.30
N TYR A 70 -9.25 3.79 -0.18
CA TYR A 70 -8.81 4.21 1.14
C TYR A 70 -8.87 3.02 2.09
N CYS A 71 -7.73 2.72 2.73
CA CYS A 71 -7.70 1.68 3.74
C CYS A 71 -8.34 2.17 5.06
N ARG A 72 -9.65 1.98 5.25
CA ARG A 72 -10.42 2.37 6.46
C ARG A 72 -10.15 1.54 7.71
N GLY A 73 -9.93 0.24 7.55
CA GLY A 73 -9.85 -0.76 8.62
C GLY A 73 -8.47 -0.91 9.24
N GLY A 74 -7.45 -0.22 8.73
CA GLY A 74 -6.08 -0.31 9.20
C GLY A 74 -5.19 -1.04 8.21
N ASN A 75 -5.33 -2.37 8.12
CA ASN A 75 -4.46 -3.18 7.25
C ASN A 75 -5.21 -4.37 6.61
N CYS A 76 -4.48 -5.18 5.83
CA CYS A 76 -5.03 -6.34 5.14
C CYS A 76 -5.66 -7.43 6.05
N ARG A 77 -5.36 -7.45 7.35
CA ARG A 77 -6.05 -8.33 8.33
C ARG A 77 -7.44 -7.81 8.71
N ALA A 78 -7.69 -6.51 8.59
CA ALA A 78 -9.01 -5.91 8.77
C ALA A 78 -9.87 -5.99 7.50
N SER A 79 -9.56 -6.94 6.61
CA SER A 79 -10.14 -7.09 5.28
C SER A 79 -9.95 -5.93 4.31
N ASP A 80 -8.96 -5.09 4.58
CA ASP A 80 -8.70 -3.89 3.82
C ASP A 80 -7.58 -4.04 2.77
N GLY A 81 -7.38 -3.01 1.95
CA GLY A 81 -6.35 -2.98 0.92
C GLY A 81 -6.60 -3.95 -0.22
N TRP A 82 -5.53 -4.40 -0.89
CA TRP A 82 -5.63 -5.25 -2.08
C TRP A 82 -6.19 -6.64 -1.74
N SER A 83 -7.46 -6.89 -2.07
CA SER A 83 -8.18 -8.14 -1.82
C SER A 83 -7.51 -9.35 -2.45
N ASP A 84 -6.91 -9.17 -3.63
CA ASP A 84 -6.25 -10.24 -4.38
C ASP A 84 -4.77 -10.42 -4.08
N CYS A 85 -4.26 -9.75 -3.04
CA CYS A 85 -2.87 -9.85 -2.61
C CYS A 85 -2.42 -11.31 -2.39
N PRO A 86 -1.39 -11.79 -3.10
CA PRO A 86 -0.96 -13.19 -3.00
C PRO A 86 -0.33 -13.51 -1.65
N ILE A 87 0.36 -12.55 -1.00
CA ILE A 87 0.91 -12.73 0.34
C ILE A 87 -0.21 -12.91 1.37
N ARG A 88 -1.27 -12.07 1.29
CA ARG A 88 -2.44 -12.17 2.16
C ARG A 88 -3.07 -13.56 2.02
N LYS A 89 -3.40 -13.97 0.78
CA LYS A 89 -4.00 -15.28 0.50
C LYS A 89 -3.14 -16.43 1.03
N CYS A 90 -1.82 -16.38 0.79
CA CYS A 90 -0.88 -17.41 1.26
C CYS A 90 -0.82 -17.49 2.80
N CYS A 91 -0.66 -16.36 3.49
CA CYS A 91 -0.58 -16.33 4.95
C CYS A 91 -1.89 -16.76 5.60
N THR A 92 -3.04 -16.31 5.08
CA THR A 92 -4.35 -16.75 5.56
C THR A 92 -4.55 -18.25 5.38
N ALA A 93 -4.23 -18.81 4.21
CA ALA A 93 -4.37 -20.24 3.95
C ALA A 93 -3.47 -21.11 4.85
N ARG A 94 -2.30 -20.59 5.26
CA ARG A 94 -1.34 -21.28 6.12
C ARG A 94 -1.47 -20.93 7.61
N GLY A 95 -2.43 -20.08 8.00
CA GLY A 95 -2.61 -19.65 9.39
C GLY A 95 -1.43 -18.87 9.97
N LEU A 96 -0.72 -18.11 9.15
CA LEU A 96 0.49 -17.36 9.54
C LEU A 96 0.15 -15.91 9.89
N ASP A 97 0.79 -15.38 10.94
CA ASP A 97 0.73 -13.96 11.27
C ASP A 97 1.62 -13.13 10.35
N PHE A 98 2.76 -13.65 9.90
CA PHE A 98 3.68 -12.97 9.00
C PHE A 98 4.25 -13.92 7.96
N CYS A 99 4.59 -13.39 6.79
CA CYS A 99 5.15 -14.19 5.71
C CYS A 99 6.49 -14.85 6.10
N PHE A 100 7.30 -14.22 6.99
CA PHE A 100 8.55 -14.82 7.47
C PHE A 100 8.37 -16.10 8.30
N GLN A 101 7.15 -16.39 8.78
CA GLN A 101 6.85 -17.61 9.52
C GLN A 101 6.61 -18.81 8.59
N CYS A 102 6.54 -18.58 7.28
CA CYS A 102 6.44 -19.66 6.31
C CYS A 102 7.76 -20.46 6.27
N GLY A 103 7.68 -21.80 6.30
CA GLY A 103 8.87 -22.65 6.21
C GLY A 103 9.65 -22.55 4.89
N GLU A 104 9.03 -21.96 3.86
CA GLU A 104 9.67 -21.67 2.57
C GLU A 104 10.21 -20.24 2.49
N PHE A 105 10.09 -19.44 3.55
CA PHE A 105 10.52 -18.05 3.52
C PHE A 105 12.06 -17.93 3.54
N PRO A 106 12.64 -17.03 2.72
CA PRO A 106 12.00 -16.26 1.65
C PRO A 106 11.84 -17.08 0.36
N CYS A 107 10.59 -17.22 -0.12
CA CYS A 107 10.31 -18.00 -1.32
C CYS A 107 10.45 -17.17 -2.61
N LYS A 108 10.60 -17.86 -3.75
CA LYS A 108 10.73 -17.24 -5.08
C LYS A 108 9.58 -16.28 -5.39
N SER A 109 8.35 -16.68 -5.10
CA SER A 109 7.15 -15.87 -5.33
C SER A 109 7.13 -14.56 -4.54
N LEU A 110 7.79 -14.48 -3.39
CA LEU A 110 7.93 -13.23 -2.64
C LEU A 110 9.05 -12.36 -3.25
N ARG A 111 10.22 -12.96 -3.49
CA ARG A 111 11.43 -12.28 -3.99
C ARG A 111 11.25 -11.66 -5.37
N GLU A 112 10.50 -12.33 -6.25
CA GLU A 112 10.31 -11.90 -7.64
C GLU A 112 9.04 -11.07 -7.87
N HIS A 113 8.20 -10.87 -6.84
CA HIS A 113 6.97 -10.11 -7.00
C HIS A 113 7.22 -8.61 -7.11
N GLU A 114 6.72 -7.99 -8.19
CA GLU A 114 6.95 -6.58 -8.54
C GLU A 114 6.65 -5.60 -7.38
N LEU A 115 5.55 -5.82 -6.65
CA LEU A 115 5.16 -4.94 -5.54
C LEU A 115 5.90 -5.20 -4.22
N PHE A 116 6.43 -6.42 -4.01
CA PHE A 116 7.00 -6.84 -2.72
C PHE A 116 8.51 -6.98 -2.82
N GLY A 117 8.99 -8.02 -3.48
CA GLY A 117 10.40 -8.26 -3.78
C GLY A 117 11.34 -8.21 -2.57
N GLU A 118 12.61 -7.93 -2.85
CA GLU A 118 13.68 -7.89 -1.84
C GLU A 118 13.43 -6.86 -0.72
N LYS A 119 12.77 -5.73 -1.01
CA LYS A 119 12.43 -4.74 0.04
C LYS A 119 11.49 -5.33 1.09
N CYS A 120 10.55 -6.18 0.69
CA CYS A 120 9.62 -6.85 1.59
C CYS A 120 10.32 -7.95 2.37
N VAL A 121 11.20 -8.72 1.71
CA VAL A 121 12.02 -9.75 2.36
C VAL A 121 12.86 -9.15 3.48
N ARG A 122 13.66 -8.12 3.19
CA ARG A 122 14.52 -7.45 4.20
C ARG A 122 13.71 -6.98 5.40
N ARG A 123 12.58 -6.31 5.17
CA ARG A 123 11.71 -5.85 6.25
C ARG A 123 11.20 -7.00 7.12
N LEU A 124 10.78 -8.09 6.50
CA LEU A 124 10.28 -9.27 7.20
C LEU A 124 11.39 -9.98 8.01
N GLU A 125 12.62 -9.98 7.50
CA GLU A 125 13.81 -10.43 8.24
C GLU A 125 14.09 -9.54 9.45
N GLU A 126 14.06 -8.21 9.29
CA GLU A 126 14.21 -7.28 10.42
C GLU A 126 13.15 -7.53 11.49
N ILE A 127 11.86 -7.64 11.11
CA ILE A 127 10.76 -7.91 12.05
C ILE A 127 10.95 -9.26 12.76
N ARG A 128 11.44 -10.28 12.04
CA ARG A 128 11.74 -11.61 12.61
C ARG A 128 12.85 -11.52 13.65
N ASP A 129 13.93 -10.80 13.35
CA ASP A 129 15.17 -10.81 14.12
C ASP A 129 15.10 -9.89 15.35
N GLU A 130 14.53 -8.69 15.22
CA GLU A 130 14.47 -7.71 16.32
C GLU A 130 13.11 -7.67 17.05
N GLY A 131 12.09 -8.27 16.45
CA GLY A 131 10.72 -8.28 16.95
C GLY A 131 9.92 -7.03 16.57
N LEU A 132 8.62 -7.22 16.33
CA LEU A 132 7.74 -6.20 15.77
C LEU A 132 7.73 -4.87 16.53
N GLU A 133 7.73 -4.91 17.86
CA GLU A 133 7.65 -3.68 18.67
C GLU A 133 8.94 -2.85 18.56
N ASN A 134 10.11 -3.51 18.59
CA ASN A 134 11.38 -2.83 18.43
C ASN A 134 11.53 -2.28 17.01
N TRP A 135 11.10 -3.06 16.01
CA TRP A 135 11.08 -2.60 14.62
C TRP A 135 10.22 -1.36 14.43
N ILE A 136 9.01 -1.31 15.01
CA ILE A 136 8.16 -0.11 14.93
C ILE A 136 8.83 1.08 15.62
N LYS A 137 9.34 0.92 16.84
CA LYS A 137 10.00 2.01 17.58
C LYS A 137 11.23 2.55 16.85
N ARG A 138 12.04 1.68 16.24
CA ARG A 138 13.25 2.09 15.49
C ARG A 138 12.91 2.91 14.24
N ASN A 139 11.82 2.58 13.55
CA ASN A 139 11.47 3.19 12.27
C ASN A 139 10.48 4.35 12.39
N TYR A 140 9.67 4.39 13.46
CA TYR A 140 8.51 5.29 13.59
C TYR A 140 8.31 5.85 15.01
N GLY A 141 9.23 5.57 15.95
CA GLY A 141 9.17 6.03 17.33
C GLY A 141 9.85 7.37 17.57
#